data_AF-A0A966PUB4-F1
#
_entry.id   AF-A0A966PUB4-F1
#
_cell.length_a   1.000
_cell.length_b   1.000
_cell.length_c   1.000
_cell.angle_alpha   90.00
_cell.angle_beta   90.00
_cell.angle_gamma   90.00
#
_symmetry.space_group_name_H-M   'P 1'
#
loop_
_entity.id
_entity.type
_entity.pdbx_description
1 polymer ?
#
loop_
_entity_poly.entity_id
_entity_poly.type
_entity_poly.pdbx_seq_one_letter_code
_entity_poly.pdbx_strand_id
1 'polypeptide(L)'
;MAIKRGKSAENQSATYKTQKRWEFNRRKKLERQLKLQPNNEQVKKAMSNIYYRRKTPKVREWSASTIRMAKIVKLFTGRFDRDILSSNKDVASLAIQKSASRPEQQKTKTQTADKNFFSIAARLSTGSLA
;
A
#
# COMPACT_ATOMS: atom_id res chain seq x y z
N MET A 1 -5.86 -20.38 -4.91
CA MET A 1 -4.48 -20.52 -5.40
C MET A 1 -4.14 -19.31 -6.25
N ALA A 2 -2.93 -18.74 -6.15
CA ALA A 2 -2.52 -17.68 -7.08
C ALA A 2 -2.45 -18.29 -8.49
N ILE A 3 -3.17 -17.73 -9.46
CA ILE A 3 -3.11 -18.17 -10.85
C ILE A 3 -1.68 -17.89 -11.33
N LYS A 4 -0.86 -18.94 -11.43
CA LYS A 4 0.49 -18.84 -11.99
C LYS A 4 0.33 -18.37 -13.42
N ARG A 5 0.96 -17.24 -13.75
CA ARG A 5 0.96 -16.73 -15.13
C ARG A 5 1.74 -17.70 -16.01
N GLY A 6 1.35 -17.83 -17.28
CA GLY A 6 2.10 -18.63 -18.23
C GLY A 6 3.53 -18.13 -18.39
N LYS A 7 4.45 -19.04 -18.76
CA LYS A 7 5.89 -18.77 -18.86
C LYS A 7 6.24 -17.55 -19.72
N SER A 8 5.48 -17.34 -20.80
CA SER A 8 5.61 -16.17 -21.68
C SER A 8 5.42 -14.84 -20.93
N ALA A 9 4.40 -14.74 -20.07
CA ALA A 9 4.12 -13.53 -19.30
C ALA A 9 5.19 -13.26 -18.22
N GLU A 10 5.76 -14.30 -17.63
CA GLU A 10 6.91 -14.16 -16.71
C GLU A 10 8.13 -13.61 -17.44
N ASN A 11 8.47 -14.19 -18.60
CA ASN A 11 9.60 -13.77 -19.42
C ASN A 11 9.43 -12.33 -19.88
N GLN A 12 8.24 -11.92 -20.35
CA GLN A 12 7.96 -10.54 -20.74
C GLN A 12 8.18 -9.55 -19.58
N SER A 13 7.75 -9.91 -18.36
CA SER A 13 7.96 -9.07 -17.18
C SER A 13 9.44 -8.96 -16.81
N ALA A 14 10.17 -10.09 -16.85
CA ALA A 14 11.60 -10.11 -16.60
C ALA A 14 12.34 -9.23 -17.60
N THR A 15 12.09 -9.40 -18.90
CA THR A 15 12.71 -8.62 -19.98
C THR A 15 12.40 -7.13 -19.85
N TYR A 16 11.17 -6.75 -19.51
CA TYR A 16 10.80 -5.34 -19.29
C TYR A 16 11.64 -4.69 -18.17
N LYS A 17 11.89 -5.44 -17.08
CA LYS A 17 12.69 -4.99 -15.93
C LYS A 17 14.18 -4.96 -16.24
N THR A 18 14.71 -5.99 -16.90
CA THR A 18 16.15 -6.09 -17.22
C THR A 18 16.58 -5.06 -18.25
N GLN A 19 15.80 -4.88 -19.31
CA GLN A 19 16.08 -3.90 -20.38
C GLN A 19 15.78 -2.46 -19.97
N LYS A 20 15.23 -2.23 -18.77
CA LYS A 20 14.79 -0.92 -18.27
C LYS A 20 14.00 -0.14 -19.34
N ARG A 21 13.04 -0.79 -20.02
CA ARG A 21 12.30 -0.16 -21.15
C ARG A 21 11.64 1.17 -20.77
N TRP A 22 11.28 1.33 -19.49
CA TRP A 22 10.75 2.59 -18.95
C TRP A 22 11.76 3.75 -19.04
N GLU A 23 13.04 3.48 -18.78
CA GLU A 23 14.14 4.44 -18.81
C GLU A 23 14.38 4.89 -20.25
N PHE A 24 14.51 3.91 -21.16
CA PHE A 24 14.68 4.16 -22.59
C PHE A 24 13.53 5.00 -23.16
N ASN A 25 12.28 4.61 -22.89
CA ASN A 25 11.10 5.34 -23.37
C ASN A 25 11.01 6.76 -22.78
N ARG A 26 11.40 6.94 -21.50
CA ARG A 26 11.42 8.25 -20.86
C ARG A 26 12.49 9.15 -21.47
N ARG A 27 13.69 8.61 -21.70
CA ARG A 27 14.80 9.30 -22.35
C ARG A 27 14.43 9.75 -23.76
N LYS A 28 13.87 8.84 -24.58
CA LYS A 28 13.40 9.16 -25.95
C LYS A 28 12.37 10.30 -25.98
N LYS A 29 11.46 10.35 -25.00
CA LYS A 29 10.48 11.45 -24.87
C LYS A 29 11.16 12.78 -24.53
N LEU A 30 12.15 12.77 -23.65
CA LEU A 30 12.91 13.97 -23.27
C LEU A 30 13.80 14.47 -24.40
N GLU A 31 14.46 13.58 -25.13
CA GLU A 31 15.27 13.94 -26.32
C GLU A 31 14.42 14.59 -27.42
N ARG A 32 13.21 14.08 -27.66
CA ARG A 32 12.25 14.73 -28.56
C ARG A 32 11.88 16.13 -28.10
N GLN A 33 11.64 16.33 -26.81
CA GLN A 33 11.33 17.64 -26.26
C GLN A 33 12.52 18.59 -26.36
N LEU A 34 13.74 18.10 -26.12
CA LEU A 34 14.97 18.88 -26.25
C LEU A 34 15.17 19.35 -27.71
N LYS A 35 14.88 18.48 -28.69
CA LYS A 35 14.94 18.83 -30.10
C LYS A 35 13.95 19.95 -30.47
N LEU A 36 12.75 19.92 -29.89
CA LEU A 36 11.74 20.97 -30.10
C LEU A 36 12.07 22.27 -29.35
N GLN A 37 12.71 22.16 -28.19
CA GLN A 37 13.00 23.27 -27.28
C GLN A 37 14.46 23.17 -26.77
N PRO A 38 15.45 23.60 -27.56
CA PRO A 38 16.86 23.42 -27.24
C PRO A 38 17.31 24.17 -25.96
N ASN A 39 16.64 25.29 -25.66
CA ASN A 39 16.96 26.14 -24.51
C ASN A 39 16.23 25.74 -23.21
N ASN A 40 15.51 24.61 -23.21
CA ASN A 40 14.76 24.18 -22.03
C ASN A 40 15.67 23.46 -21.00
N GLU A 41 16.13 24.20 -20.00
CA GLU A 41 16.96 23.69 -18.91
C GLU A 41 16.27 22.61 -18.07
N GLN A 42 14.94 22.65 -17.96
CA GLN A 42 14.17 21.67 -17.19
C GLN A 42 14.27 20.28 -17.83
N VAL A 43 14.33 20.20 -19.16
CA VAL A 43 14.51 18.94 -19.89
C VAL A 43 15.91 18.37 -19.63
N LYS A 44 16.94 19.22 -19.59
CA LYS A 44 18.31 18.80 -19.23
C LYS A 44 18.36 18.25 -17.81
N LYS A 45 17.73 18.92 -16.84
CA LYS A 45 17.61 18.45 -15.44
C LYS A 45 16.76 17.17 -15.31
N ALA A 46 15.75 17.01 -16.16
CA ALA A 46 14.94 15.79 -16.17
C ALA A 46 15.69 14.59 -16.78
N MET A 47 16.60 14.83 -17.71
CA MET A 47 17.46 13.78 -18.30
C MET A 47 18.49 13.24 -17.30
N SER A 48 19.06 14.08 -16.44
CA SER A 48 19.96 13.60 -15.37
C SER A 48 19.21 12.83 -14.28
N ASN A 49 17.94 13.16 -14.04
CA ASN A 49 17.08 12.52 -13.02
C ASN A 49 16.27 11.31 -13.54
N ILE A 50 16.75 10.61 -14.58
CA ILE A 50 16.10 9.38 -15.04
C ILE A 50 16.58 8.19 -14.19
N TYR A 51 15.95 8.00 -13.04
CA TYR A 51 16.12 6.82 -12.20
C TYR A 51 14.76 6.29 -11.74
N TYR A 52 14.71 5.02 -11.33
CA TYR A 52 13.47 4.41 -10.86
C TYR A 52 13.08 5.00 -9.50
N ARG A 53 11.93 5.67 -9.42
CA ARG A 53 11.57 6.51 -8.26
C ARG A 53 11.02 5.73 -7.06
N ARG A 54 10.54 4.51 -7.26
CA ARG A 54 9.90 3.71 -6.20
C ARG A 54 10.77 2.50 -5.86
N LYS A 55 11.35 2.43 -4.67
CA LYS A 55 12.04 1.22 -4.23
C LYS A 55 11.01 0.12 -3.97
N THR A 56 11.14 -1.03 -4.62
CA THR A 56 10.32 -2.20 -4.26
C THR A 56 10.63 -2.58 -2.81
N PRO A 57 9.62 -2.71 -1.93
CA PRO A 57 9.86 -3.16 -0.57
C PRO A 57 10.53 -4.54 -0.61
N LYS A 58 11.74 -4.65 -0.05
CA LYS A 58 12.51 -5.91 -0.03
C LYS A 58 11.97 -6.87 1.01
N VAL A 59 11.54 -6.34 2.15
CA VAL A 59 11.03 -7.13 3.26
C VAL A 59 9.52 -7.23 3.14
N ARG A 60 9.02 -8.46 3.06
CA ARG A 60 7.59 -8.73 3.12
C ARG A 60 7.15 -8.65 4.57
N GLU A 61 6.58 -7.53 4.98
CA GLU A 61 6.06 -7.35 6.35
C GLU A 61 5.08 -8.47 6.77
N TRP A 62 4.26 -8.95 5.83
CA TRP A 62 3.27 -10.00 6.06
C TRP A 62 3.65 -11.30 5.35
N SER A 63 4.56 -12.07 5.95
CA SER A 63 4.87 -13.41 5.46
C SER A 63 3.63 -14.33 5.56
N ALA A 64 3.63 -15.46 4.82
CA ALA A 64 2.54 -16.43 4.91
C ALA A 64 2.36 -16.97 6.34
N SER A 65 3.47 -17.22 7.03
CA SER A 65 3.50 -17.66 8.43
C SER A 65 2.92 -16.59 9.36
N THR A 66 3.31 -15.33 9.13
CA THR A 66 2.81 -14.17 9.89
C THR A 66 1.30 -14.01 9.74
N ILE A 67 0.77 -14.15 8.52
CA ILE A 67 -0.67 -14.09 8.24
C ILE A 67 -1.39 -15.25 8.94
N ARG A 68 -0.82 -16.46 8.92
CA ARG A 68 -1.42 -17.63 9.58
C ARG A 68 -1.50 -17.41 11.10
N MET A 69 -0.41 -16.98 11.71
CA MET A 69 -0.36 -16.67 13.15
C MET A 69 -1.37 -15.58 13.52
N ALA A 70 -1.43 -14.50 12.76
CA ALA A 70 -2.39 -13.41 13.00
C ALA A 70 -3.85 -13.89 12.94
N LYS A 71 -4.17 -14.80 12.00
CA LYS A 71 -5.50 -15.41 11.92
C LYS A 71 -5.81 -16.28 13.14
N ILE A 72 -4.85 -17.09 13.58
CA ILE A 72 -4.99 -17.94 14.76
C ILE A 72 -5.23 -17.07 15.99
N VAL A 73 -4.35 -16.11 16.26
CA VAL A 73 -4.48 -15.22 17.42
C VAL A 73 -5.79 -14.45 17.39
N LYS A 74 -6.21 -13.94 16.22
CA LYS A 74 -7.50 -13.27 16.07
C LYS A 74 -8.70 -14.19 16.31
N LEU A 75 -8.59 -15.47 15.95
CA LEU A 75 -9.66 -16.44 16.19
C LEU A 75 -9.85 -16.69 17.69
N PHE A 76 -8.76 -16.73 18.47
CA PHE A 76 -8.81 -16.97 19.91
C PHE A 76 -9.09 -15.72 20.75
N THR A 77 -8.53 -14.57 20.38
CA THR A 77 -8.58 -13.33 21.19
C THR A 77 -9.49 -12.25 20.60
N GLY A 78 -10.10 -12.50 19.44
CA GLY A 78 -10.91 -11.53 18.68
C GLY A 78 -10.10 -10.42 17.98
N ARG A 79 -8.82 -10.23 18.33
CA ARG A 79 -7.94 -9.19 17.77
C ARG A 79 -6.52 -9.74 17.51
N PHE A 80 -5.73 -8.98 16.78
CA PHE A 80 -4.31 -9.22 16.65
C PHE A 80 -3.55 -7.93 16.87
N ASP A 81 -2.55 -7.95 17.76
CA ASP A 81 -1.59 -6.85 17.92
C ASP A 81 -0.30 -7.17 17.14
N ARG A 82 0.29 -6.16 16.48
CA ARG A 82 1.49 -6.36 15.66
C ARG A 82 2.70 -6.69 16.54
N ASP A 83 2.72 -6.21 17.78
CA ASP A 83 3.81 -6.40 18.74
C ASP A 83 4.00 -7.87 19.15
N ILE A 84 2.99 -8.73 18.93
CA ILE A 84 3.07 -10.18 19.09
C ILE A 84 4.12 -10.80 18.17
N LEU A 85 4.42 -10.16 17.04
CA LEU A 85 5.43 -10.60 16.06
C LEU A 85 6.82 -10.03 16.32
N SER A 86 6.98 -9.23 17.36
CA SER A 86 8.27 -8.61 17.66
C SER A 86 9.30 -9.69 17.99
N SER A 87 10.55 -9.45 17.57
CA SER A 87 11.65 -10.36 17.91
C SER A 87 11.97 -10.36 19.41
N ASN A 88 11.54 -9.32 20.13
CA ASN A 88 11.69 -9.22 21.57
C ASN A 88 10.59 -10.04 22.27
N LYS A 89 10.99 -11.09 22.98
CA LYS A 89 10.07 -12.02 23.65
C LYS A 89 9.24 -11.35 24.74
N ASP A 90 9.79 -10.35 25.43
CA ASP A 90 9.09 -9.65 26.51
C ASP A 90 7.93 -8.82 25.96
N VAL A 91 8.20 -8.07 24.88
CA VAL A 91 7.19 -7.28 24.17
C VAL A 91 6.11 -8.19 23.57
N ALA A 92 6.51 -9.31 22.96
CA ALA A 92 5.56 -10.26 22.40
C ALA A 92 4.65 -10.89 23.47
N SER A 93 5.20 -11.30 24.61
CA SER A 93 4.43 -11.90 25.71
C SER A 93 3.44 -10.91 26.34
N LEU A 94 3.87 -9.67 26.57
CA LEU A 94 3.01 -8.59 27.06
C LEU A 94 1.87 -8.29 26.07
N ALA A 95 2.16 -8.28 24.77
CA ALA A 95 1.15 -8.07 23.73
C ALA A 95 0.10 -9.19 23.69
N ILE A 96 0.51 -10.46 23.88
CA ILE A 96 -0.40 -11.60 23.97
C ILE A 96 -1.32 -11.45 25.18
N GLN A 97 -0.76 -11.16 26.36
CA GLN A 97 -1.55 -10.96 27.58
C GLN A 97 -2.56 -9.81 27.43
N LYS A 98 -2.13 -8.68 26.85
CA LYS A 98 -2.99 -7.52 26.57
C LYS A 98 -4.11 -7.84 25.58
N SER A 99 -3.84 -8.70 24.60
CA SER A 99 -4.86 -9.11 23.62
C SER A 99 -5.96 -9.97 24.24
N ALA A 100 -5.66 -10.72 25.30
CA ALA A 100 -6.64 -11.56 26.00
C ALA A 100 -7.52 -10.78 27.00
N SER A 101 -7.03 -9.67 27.56
CA SER A 101 -7.69 -8.97 28.68
C SER A 101 -8.63 -7.82 28.27
N ARG A 102 -8.67 -7.45 26.98
CA ARG A 102 -9.48 -6.31 26.54
C ARG A 102 -10.92 -6.74 26.27
N PRO A 103 -11.94 -6.12 26.91
CA PRO A 103 -13.33 -6.41 26.59
C PRO A 103 -13.58 -6.10 25.11
N GLU A 104 -14.35 -6.97 24.45
CA GLU A 104 -14.72 -6.85 23.05
C GLU A 104 -15.24 -5.42 22.83
N GLN A 105 -14.48 -4.59 22.11
CA GLN A 105 -14.98 -3.27 21.73
C GLN A 105 -16.12 -3.56 20.78
N GLN A 106 -17.35 -3.52 21.31
CA GLN A 106 -18.56 -3.53 20.52
C GLN A 106 -18.32 -2.52 19.41
N LYS A 107 -18.29 -3.02 18.16
CA LYS A 107 -18.18 -2.14 17.00
C LYS A 107 -19.41 -1.26 17.06
N THR A 108 -19.29 -0.08 17.67
CA THR A 108 -20.22 1.01 17.46
C THR A 108 -20.21 1.16 15.95
N LYS A 109 -21.28 0.73 15.29
CA LYS A 109 -21.48 0.95 13.87
C LYS A 109 -21.28 2.45 13.71
N THR A 110 -20.11 2.88 13.21
CA THR A 110 -19.93 4.26 12.79
C THR A 110 -21.08 4.49 11.86
N GLN A 111 -22.00 5.38 12.26
CA GLN A 111 -23.17 5.72 11.48
C GLN A 111 -22.63 6.03 10.09
N THR A 112 -22.93 5.14 9.14
CA THR A 112 -22.55 5.35 7.75
C THR A 112 -23.11 6.69 7.39
N ALA A 113 -22.25 7.66 7.06
CA ALA A 113 -22.71 8.90 6.46
C ALA A 113 -23.67 8.51 5.34
N ASP A 114 -24.92 8.96 5.45
CA ASP A 114 -25.95 8.57 4.51
C ASP A 114 -25.42 8.79 3.10
N LYS A 115 -25.72 7.85 2.20
CA LYS A 115 -25.34 7.95 0.77
C LYS A 115 -25.82 9.28 0.14
N ASN A 116 -26.75 9.95 0.81
CA ASN A 116 -27.35 11.22 0.49
C ASN A 116 -26.78 12.38 1.34
N PHE A 117 -25.51 12.34 1.76
CA PHE A 117 -24.84 13.43 2.51
C PHE A 117 -24.98 14.81 1.85
N PHE A 118 -25.12 14.85 0.53
CA PHE A 118 -25.36 16.08 -0.24
C PHE A 118 -26.85 16.46 -0.40
N SER A 119 -27.78 15.63 0.08
CA SER A 119 -29.21 15.97 0.05
C SER A 119 -29.55 16.98 1.14
N ILE A 120 -30.48 17.88 0.83
CA ILE A 120 -30.97 18.90 1.76
C ILE A 120 -31.56 18.26 3.02
N ALA A 121 -32.27 17.13 2.87
CA ALA A 121 -32.85 16.39 3.99
C ALA A 121 -31.79 15.87 4.98
N ALA A 122 -30.64 15.40 4.49
CA ALA A 122 -29.53 14.94 5.35
C ALA A 122 -28.77 16.09 6.04
N ARG A 123 -28.81 17.31 5.49
CA ARG A 123 -28.21 18.50 6.11
C ARG A 123 -29.10 19.07 7.23
N LEU A 124 -30.41 18.99 7.07
CA LEU A 124 -31.37 19.40 8.10
C LEU A 124 -31.27 18.51 9.36
N SER A 125 -31.01 17.21 9.20
CA SER A 125 -30.90 16.29 10.36
C SER A 125 -29.63 16.46 11.20
N THR A 126 -28.57 17.05 10.62
CA THR A 126 -27.27 17.24 11.29
C THR A 126 -27.04 18.66 11.81
N GLY A 127 -28.02 19.56 11.65
CA GLY A 127 -28.01 20.88 12.28
C GLY A 127 -26.88 21.83 11.85
N SER A 128 -26.16 21.53 10.77
CA SER A 128 -25.06 22.37 10.28
C SER A 128 -25.52 23.24 9.11
N LEU A 129 -26.23 24.33 9.42
CA LEU A 129 -26.42 25.47 8.53
C LEU A 129 -25.62 26.65 9.09
N ALA A 130 -24.41 26.83 8.56
CA ALA A 130 -23.66 28.07 8.56
C ALA A 130 -22.95 28.18 7.20
#